data_AF-A0A240BYK2-F1
#
_entry.id   AF-A0A240BYK2-F1
#
_cell.length_a   1.000
_cell.length_b   1.000
_cell.length_c   1.000
_cell.angle_alpha   90.00
_cell.angle_beta   90.00
_cell.angle_gamma   90.00
#
_symmetry.space_group_name_H-M   'P 1'
#
loop_
_entity.id
_entity.type
_entity.pdbx_description
1 polymer ?
#
loop_
_entity_poly.entity_id
_entity_poly.type
_entity_poly.pdbx_seq_one_letter_code
_entity_poly.pdbx_strand_id
1 'polypeptide(L)' 'MAKFKVLKTNRDKATRELFKKDETITKSVKYINEHERKLKEAGYELPFFERLDKKGE' A
#
# COMPACT_ATOMS: atom_id res chain seq x y z
N MET A 1 7.70 -7.72 8.23
CA MET A 1 7.58 -7.17 6.85
C MET A 1 6.70 -8.11 6.04
N ALA A 2 5.90 -7.60 5.11
CA ALA A 2 5.08 -8.41 4.21
C ALA A 2 5.18 -7.86 2.77
N LYS A 3 4.90 -8.71 1.79
CA LYS A 3 4.84 -8.31 0.38
C LYS A 3 3.44 -7.79 0.04
N PHE A 4 3.39 -6.68 -0.66
CA PHE A 4 2.16 -6.05 -1.12
C PHE A 4 2.25 -5.74 -2.61
N LYS A 5 1.19 -6.00 -3.35
CA LYS A 5 0.98 -5.54 -4.71
C LYS A 5 0.29 -4.18 -4.67
N VAL A 6 0.83 -3.22 -5.40
CA VAL A 6 0.24 -1.89 -5.54
C VAL A 6 -0.88 -1.97 -6.57
N LEU A 7 -2.12 -1.68 -6.16
CA LEU A 7 -3.30 -1.73 -7.03
C LEU A 7 -3.50 -0.42 -7.83
N LYS A 8 -3.07 0.70 -7.25
CA LYS A 8 -3.21 2.05 -7.84
C LYS A 8 -1.92 2.82 -7.61
N THR A 9 -1.45 3.55 -8.63
CA THR A 9 -0.27 4.39 -8.49
C THR A 9 -0.54 5.48 -7.46
N ASN A 10 0.30 5.58 -6.45
CA ASN A 10 0.18 6.59 -5.40
C ASN A 10 1.56 6.99 -4.88
N ARG A 11 1.62 8.17 -4.26
CA ARG A 11 2.86 8.68 -3.69
C ARG A 11 2.69 8.86 -2.19
N ASP A 12 3.63 8.35 -1.40
CA ASP A 12 3.69 8.69 0.01
C ASP A 12 4.22 10.12 0.17
N LYS A 13 3.45 10.96 0.84
CA LYS A 13 3.84 12.36 1.07
C LYS A 13 4.99 12.46 2.08
N ALA A 14 5.11 11.50 3.00
CA ALA A 14 6.11 11.53 4.07
C ALA A 14 7.52 11.15 3.54
N THR A 15 7.62 10.01 2.86
CA THR A 15 8.90 9.48 2.32
C THR A 15 9.20 9.97 0.91
N ARG A 16 8.22 10.59 0.24
CA ARG A 16 8.24 10.94 -1.19
C ARG A 16 8.35 9.73 -2.12
N GLU A 17 8.24 8.51 -1.59
CA GLU A 17 8.28 7.23 -2.33
C GLU A 17 7.09 7.15 -3.29
N LEU A 18 7.36 6.74 -4.53
CA LEU A 18 6.34 6.55 -5.56
C LEU A 18 6.05 5.06 -5.69
N PHE A 19 4.83 4.67 -5.36
CA PHE A 19 4.31 3.33 -5.58
C PHE A 19 3.65 3.28 -6.95
N LYS A 20 4.18 2.49 -7.87
CA LYS A 20 3.59 2.31 -9.19
C LYS A 20 2.59 1.18 -9.16
N LYS A 21 1.46 1.34 -9.87
CA LYS A 21 0.50 0.25 -10.08
C LYS A 21 1.19 -1.02 -10.61
N ASP A 22 0.73 -2.17 -10.13
CA ASP A 22 1.25 -3.53 -10.39
C ASP A 22 2.66 -3.81 -9.85
N GLU A 23 3.31 -2.83 -9.19
CA GLU A 23 4.58 -3.05 -8.50
C GLU A 23 4.39 -3.90 -7.24
N THR A 24 5.37 -4.74 -6.92
CA THR A 24 5.43 -5.49 -5.66
C THR A 24 6.43 -4.83 -4.72
N ILE A 25 5.93 -4.38 -3.57
CA ILE A 25 6.75 -3.74 -2.54
C ILE A 25 6.81 -4.60 -1.28
N THR A 26 7.88 -4.43 -0.52
CA THR A 26 8.03 -5.08 0.80
C THR A 26 8.06 -4.01 1.88
N LYS A 27 7.00 -3.95 2.69
CA LYS A 27 6.85 -2.97 3.78
C LYS A 27 6.23 -3.63 5.01
N SER A 28 6.21 -2.91 6.13
CA SER A 28 5.51 -3.37 7.33
C SER A 28 4.00 -3.27 7.12
N VAL A 29 3.24 -4.26 7.61
CA VAL A 29 1.76 -4.22 7.60
C VAL A 29 1.25 -2.94 8.28
N LYS A 30 1.87 -2.54 9.40
CA LYS A 30 1.58 -1.29 10.10
C LYS A 30 1.74 -0.05 9.20
N TYR A 31 2.79 0.00 8.38
CA TYR A 31 3.05 1.12 7.48
C TYR A 31 1.97 1.20 6.38
N ILE A 32 1.66 0.07 5.74
CA ILE A 32 0.62 0.03 4.69
C ILE A 32 -0.75 0.41 5.25
N ASN A 33 -1.13 -0.13 6.42
CA ASN A 33 -2.40 0.20 7.06
C ASN A 33 -2.50 1.69 7.42
N GLU A 34 -1.44 2.27 7.98
CA GLU A 34 -1.40 3.71 8.29
C GLU A 34 -1.46 4.56 7.02
N HIS A 35 -0.78 4.13 5.97
CA HIS A 35 -0.76 4.83 4.69
C HIS A 35 -2.12 4.78 3.99
N GLU A 36 -2.79 3.63 3.95
CA GLU A 36 -4.17 3.53 3.45
C GLU A 36 -5.16 4.35 4.29
N ARG A 37 -4.98 4.41 5.61
CA ARG A 37 -5.78 5.29 6.46
C ARG A 37 -5.63 6.76 6.06
N LYS A 38 -4.39 7.22 5.84
CA LYS A 38 -4.10 8.59 5.37
C LYS A 38 -4.72 8.87 4.00
N LEU A 39 -4.68 7.89 3.08
CA LEU A 39 -5.33 8.01 1.77
C LEU A 39 -6.86 8.11 1.90
N LYS A 40 -7.47 7.30 2.76
CA LYS A 40 -8.91 7.37 3.06
C LYS A 40 -9.30 8.72 3.66
N GLU A 41 -8.53 9.23 4.62
CA GLU A 41 -8.76 10.55 5.23
C GLU A 41 -8.62 11.70 4.21
N ALA A 42 -7.78 11.52 3.19
CA ALA A 42 -7.67 12.44 2.06
C ALA A 42 -8.75 12.26 0.98
N GLY A 43 -9.73 11.37 1.19
CA GLY A 43 -10.88 11.16 0.29
C GLY A 43 -10.63 10.18 -0.86
N TYR A 44 -9.55 9.40 -0.84
CA TYR A 44 -9.28 8.41 -1.87
C TYR A 44 -10.01 7.08 -1.63
N GLU A 45 -10.41 6.42 -2.72
CA GLU A 45 -11.03 5.10 -2.68
C GLU A 45 -10.01 3.97 -2.51
N LEU A 46 -10.06 3.31 -1.34
CA LEU A 46 -9.32 2.10 -1.01
C LEU A 46 -9.88 0.86 -1.73
N PRO A 47 -9.10 -0.23 -1.90
CA PRO A 47 -7.69 -0.40 -1.49
C PRO A 47 -6.67 0.08 -2.54
N PHE A 48 -5.50 0.49 -2.07
CA PHE A 48 -4.30 0.80 -2.86
C PHE A 48 -3.27 -0.33 -2.81
N PHE A 49 -3.30 -1.18 -1.79
CA PHE A 49 -2.33 -2.26 -1.62
C PHE A 49 -3.05 -3.57 -1.35
N GLU A 50 -2.61 -4.63 -2.02
CA GLU A 50 -3.07 -6.00 -1.80
C GLU A 50 -1.94 -6.80 -1.16
N ARG A 51 -2.18 -7.40 0.01
CA ARG A 51 -1.18 -8.24 0.67
C ARG A 51 -1.04 -9.57 -0.07
N LEU A 52 0.13 -9.80 -0.67
CA LEU A 52 0.48 -11.04 -1.38
C LEU A 52 0.89 -12.17 -0.44
N ASP A 53 1.18 -11.83 0.81
CA ASP A 53 1.58 -12.76 1.86
C ASP A 53 0.40 -13.55 2.45
N LYS A 54 -0.78 -13.52 1.81
CA LYS A 54 -1.81 -14.53 2.03
C LYS A 54 -1.27 -15.85 1.49
N LYS A 55 -0.50 -16.55 2.33
CA LYS A 55 -0.42 -18.01 2.27
C LYS A 55 -1.86 -18.51 2.35
N GLY A 56 -2.40 -18.90 1.21
CA GLY A 56 -3.55 -19.79 1.19
C GLY A 56 -3.11 -21.10 1.84
N GLU A 57 -3.83 -21.45 2.89
CA GLU A 57 -4.32 -22.80 3.09
C GLU A 57 -5.83 -22.68 3.25
#